data_AF-A0A3L7XVB7-F1
#
_entry.id   AF-A0A3L7XVB7-F1
#
_cell.length_a   1.000
_cell.length_b   1.000
_cell.length_c   1.000
_cell.angle_alpha   90.00
_cell.angle_beta   90.00
_cell.angle_gamma   90.00
#
_symmetry.space_group_name_H-M   'P 1'
#
loop_
_entity.id
_entity.type
_entity.pdbx_description
1 polymer ?
#
loop_
_entity_poly.entity_id
_entity_poly.type
_entity_poly.pdbx_seq_one_letter_code
_entity_poly.pdbx_strand_id
1 'polypeptide(L)'
;MSDQGEVWARIEQETQNLRGSSRTSAMRDVYEQQAGNMDEYQRAFTVLPGQCGLLAVLNGKPLGCDLLSRTEAYASVHTKLVQSYVIDALQELPLPKAMDAQASGPAFLAAAQHCNCRSYAAVGMGADVRMDSAIVSGAALVVDHTVVHLSLFAGNAATSPDPSESMRSARRRAESRPRPTN
;
A
#
# COMPACT_ATOMS: atom_id res chain seq x y z
N MET A 1 19.83 10.22 -2.63
CA MET A 1 19.53 10.15 -4.08
C MET A 1 19.03 8.74 -4.37
N SER A 2 18.08 8.64 -5.30
CA SER A 2 16.96 7.68 -5.34
C SER A 2 17.31 6.30 -5.91
N ASP A 3 17.81 5.39 -5.06
CA ASP A 3 17.94 3.95 -5.35
C ASP A 3 16.56 3.27 -5.50
N GLN A 4 15.55 3.82 -4.81
CA GLN A 4 14.18 3.31 -4.84
C GLN A 4 13.55 3.26 -6.25
N GLY A 5 13.93 4.18 -7.14
CA GLY A 5 13.43 4.18 -8.52
C GLY A 5 14.09 3.10 -9.38
N GLU A 6 15.36 2.79 -9.12
CA GLU A 6 16.12 1.75 -9.82
C GLU A 6 15.59 0.36 -9.50
N VAL A 7 15.19 0.14 -8.24
CA VAL A 7 14.50 -1.08 -7.81
C VAL A 7 13.20 -1.32 -8.58
N TRP A 8 12.37 -0.30 -8.79
CA TRP A 8 11.15 -0.43 -9.57
C TRP A 8 11.42 -0.71 -11.05
N ALA A 9 12.44 -0.07 -11.63
CA ALA A 9 12.84 -0.31 -13.03
C ALA A 9 13.33 -1.76 -13.24
N ARG A 10 13.99 -2.35 -12.24
CA ARG A 10 14.45 -3.75 -12.27
C ARG A 10 13.29 -4.74 -12.14
N ILE A 11 12.33 -4.48 -11.25
CA ILE A 11 11.08 -5.24 -11.14
C ILE A 11 10.39 -5.36 -12.50
N GLU A 12 10.30 -4.26 -13.24
CA GLU A 12 9.68 -4.23 -14.56
C GLU A 12 10.31 -5.22 -15.54
N GLN A 13 11.65 -5.33 -15.53
CA GLN A 13 12.38 -6.23 -16.43
C GLN A 13 12.19 -7.71 -16.07
N GLU A 14 12.20 -8.06 -14.79
CA GLU A 14 12.17 -9.46 -14.35
C GLU A 14 10.77 -10.09 -14.51
N THR A 15 9.72 -9.29 -14.46
CA THR A 15 8.32 -9.77 -14.51
C THR A 15 7.80 -9.99 -15.93
N GLN A 16 8.47 -9.47 -16.96
CA GLN A 16 8.12 -9.68 -18.37
C GLN A 16 8.21 -11.15 -18.82
N ASN A 17 8.94 -11.99 -18.07
CA ASN A 17 9.20 -13.39 -18.43
C ASN A 17 8.16 -14.40 -17.89
N LEU A 18 7.15 -13.96 -17.14
CA LEU A 18 6.32 -14.84 -16.31
C LEU A 18 4.82 -14.60 -16.55
N ARG A 19 4.21 -15.27 -17.53
CA ARG A 19 2.74 -15.27 -17.66
C ARG A 19 2.16 -16.64 -18.01
N GLY A 20 1.33 -17.16 -17.10
CA GLY A 20 0.43 -18.30 -17.35
C GLY A 20 -0.09 -19.04 -16.11
N SER A 21 -0.81 -18.41 -15.16
CA SER A 21 -1.56 -19.15 -14.12
C SER A 21 -2.64 -18.29 -13.42
N SER A 22 -3.59 -18.93 -12.73
CA SER A 22 -4.80 -18.32 -12.14
C SER A 22 -4.50 -17.34 -10.98
N ARG A 23 -5.44 -16.44 -10.66
CA ARG A 23 -5.25 -15.29 -9.74
C ARG A 23 -4.70 -15.62 -8.34
N THR A 24 -4.95 -16.82 -7.80
CA THR A 24 -4.46 -17.24 -6.47
C THR A 24 -3.23 -18.15 -6.53
N SER A 25 -3.11 -19.01 -7.55
CA SER A 25 -1.89 -19.78 -7.79
C SER A 25 -0.73 -18.87 -8.20
N ALA A 26 -1.00 -17.92 -9.10
CA ALA A 26 -0.03 -16.93 -9.57
C ALA A 26 0.49 -16.04 -8.44
N MET A 27 -0.33 -15.74 -7.41
CA MET A 27 0.12 -14.93 -6.28
C MET A 27 1.11 -15.68 -5.39
N ARG A 28 0.93 -16.99 -5.16
CA ARG A 28 1.92 -17.81 -4.46
C ARG A 28 3.17 -17.99 -5.31
N ASP A 29 3.02 -18.25 -6.61
CA ASP A 29 4.14 -18.44 -7.54
C ASP A 29 4.99 -17.16 -7.68
N VAL A 30 4.35 -15.99 -7.78
CA VAL A 30 5.01 -14.67 -7.79
C VAL A 30 5.70 -14.43 -6.45
N TYR A 31 5.05 -14.73 -5.32
CA TYR A 31 5.67 -14.56 -4.01
C TYR A 31 6.88 -15.49 -3.79
N GLU A 32 6.79 -16.74 -4.24
CA GLU A 32 7.87 -17.74 -4.12
C GLU A 32 9.03 -17.45 -5.08
N GLN A 33 8.76 -17.03 -6.32
CA GLN A 33 9.80 -16.63 -7.27
C GLN A 33 10.48 -15.31 -6.89
N GLN A 34 9.74 -14.38 -6.25
CA GLN A 34 10.26 -13.05 -5.89
C GLN A 34 10.74 -12.96 -4.44
N ALA A 35 10.62 -14.04 -3.64
CA ALA A 35 11.13 -14.08 -2.28
C ALA A 35 12.63 -13.74 -2.21
N GLY A 36 13.41 -14.14 -3.22
CA GLY A 36 14.84 -13.81 -3.34
C GLY A 36 15.12 -12.32 -3.58
N ASN A 37 14.22 -11.61 -4.26
CA ASN A 37 14.31 -10.17 -4.52
C ASN A 37 13.67 -9.33 -3.40
N MET A 38 12.83 -9.95 -2.56
CA MET A 38 12.18 -9.26 -1.45
C MET A 38 13.18 -8.66 -0.47
N ASP A 39 14.32 -9.34 -0.26
CA ASP A 39 15.42 -8.83 0.55
C ASP A 39 16.08 -7.60 -0.09
N GLU A 40 16.15 -7.53 -1.42
CA GLU A 40 16.65 -6.37 -2.15
C GLU A 40 15.70 -5.18 -2.00
N TYR A 41 14.40 -5.41 -2.12
CA TYR A 41 13.38 -4.38 -1.89
C TYR A 41 13.42 -3.85 -0.46
N GLN A 42 13.55 -4.73 0.52
CA GLN A 42 13.68 -4.31 1.93
C GLN A 42 14.95 -3.50 2.20
N ARG A 43 16.06 -3.79 1.50
CA ARG A 43 17.29 -3.01 1.61
C ARG A 43 17.16 -1.62 0.98
N ALA A 44 16.44 -1.50 -0.13
CA ALA A 44 16.26 -0.22 -0.82
C ALA A 44 15.23 0.69 -0.15
N PHE A 45 14.15 0.11 0.37
CA PHE A 45 13.10 0.83 1.10
C PHE A 45 13.34 0.70 2.60
N THR A 46 14.21 1.55 3.12
CA THR A 46 14.43 1.69 4.56
C THR A 46 13.53 2.76 5.16
N VAL A 47 13.17 2.59 6.43
CA VAL A 47 12.41 3.60 7.18
C VAL A 47 13.28 4.85 7.36
N LEU A 48 12.73 6.01 7.03
CA LEU A 48 13.37 7.30 7.26
C LEU A 48 13.04 7.86 8.65
N PRO A 49 13.95 8.64 9.28
CA PRO A 49 13.65 9.33 10.53
C PRO A 49 12.40 10.22 10.40
N GLY A 50 11.45 10.06 11.32
CA GLY A 50 10.19 10.82 11.29
C GLY A 50 9.13 10.32 10.31
N GLN A 51 9.39 9.22 9.59
CA GLN A 51 8.44 8.68 8.61
C GLN A 51 7.18 8.12 9.29
N CYS A 52 6.03 8.57 8.82
CA CYS A 52 4.71 8.17 9.32
C CYS A 52 3.87 7.44 8.27
N GLY A 53 4.36 7.31 7.04
CA GLY A 53 3.60 6.76 5.93
C GLY A 53 4.44 6.54 4.69
N LEU A 54 3.79 6.03 3.64
CA LEU A 54 4.35 5.95 2.31
C LEU A 54 3.26 6.18 1.26
N LEU A 55 3.67 6.68 0.10
CA LEU A 55 2.87 6.75 -1.11
C LEU A 55 3.60 5.93 -2.18
N ALA A 56 2.97 4.84 -2.63
CA ALA A 56 3.53 4.00 -3.67
C ALA A 56 3.11 4.52 -5.04
N VAL A 57 4.10 4.78 -5.91
CA VAL A 57 3.90 5.21 -7.28
C VAL A 57 4.71 4.31 -8.18
N LEU A 58 4.06 3.72 -9.17
CA LEU A 58 4.67 2.87 -10.17
C LEU A 58 4.55 3.56 -11.52
N ASN A 59 5.69 3.99 -12.07
CA ASN A 59 5.76 4.54 -13.42
C ASN A 59 4.81 5.72 -13.67
N GLY A 60 4.73 6.64 -12.70
CA GLY A 60 3.80 7.77 -12.74
C GLY A 60 2.35 7.44 -12.39
N LYS A 61 2.00 6.18 -12.09
CA LYS A 61 0.68 5.78 -11.60
C LYS A 61 0.71 5.55 -10.08
N PRO A 62 -0.02 6.33 -9.28
CA PRO A 62 -0.22 6.03 -7.86
C PRO A 62 -0.87 4.66 -7.70
N LEU A 63 -0.36 3.83 -6.79
CA LEU A 63 -0.97 2.57 -6.39
C LEU A 63 -1.82 2.77 -5.13
N GLY A 64 -1.27 3.48 -4.15
CA GLY A 64 -1.92 3.76 -2.88
C GLY A 64 -1.02 4.46 -1.89
N CYS A 65 -1.59 4.84 -0.75
CA CYS A 65 -0.92 5.52 0.33
C CYS A 65 -1.38 4.96 1.68
N ASP A 66 -0.44 4.74 2.59
CA ASP A 66 -0.73 4.39 3.98
C ASP A 66 -0.05 5.38 4.91
N LEU A 67 -0.76 5.79 5.96
CA LEU A 67 -0.26 6.69 6.99
C LEU A 67 -0.71 6.23 8.37
N LEU A 68 0.19 6.33 9.34
CA LEU A 68 -0.03 6.08 10.75
C LEU A 68 0.39 7.32 11.54
N SER A 69 -0.42 7.71 12.52
CA SER A 69 -0.17 8.89 13.36
C SER A 69 1.15 8.88 14.13
N ARG A 70 1.72 7.70 14.40
CA ARG A 70 2.96 7.53 15.17
C ARG A 70 4.06 6.89 14.32
N THR A 71 5.24 7.47 14.42
CA THR A 71 6.46 7.02 13.74
C THR A 71 6.86 5.61 14.14
N GLU A 72 6.73 5.25 15.42
CA GLU A 72 7.07 3.92 15.92
C GLU A 72 6.08 2.86 15.41
N ALA A 73 4.80 3.23 15.33
CA ALA A 73 3.77 2.36 14.79
C ALA A 73 4.02 2.11 13.30
N TYR A 74 4.31 3.16 12.53
CA TYR A 74 4.70 3.03 11.12
C TYR A 74 5.94 2.14 10.93
N ALA A 75 7.01 2.41 11.67
CA ALA A 75 8.24 1.62 11.60
C ALA A 75 7.99 0.12 11.84
N SER A 76 7.08 -0.23 12.77
CA SER A 76 6.73 -1.62 13.08
C SER A 76 6.01 -2.36 11.95
N VAL A 77 5.37 -1.65 11.03
CA VAL A 77 4.63 -2.24 9.88
C VAL A 77 5.24 -1.93 8.52
N HIS A 78 6.22 -1.03 8.45
CA HIS A 78 6.82 -0.53 7.20
C HIS A 78 7.19 -1.65 6.23
N THR A 79 7.95 -2.64 6.70
CA THR A 79 8.38 -3.78 5.88
C THR A 79 7.20 -4.50 5.24
N LYS A 80 6.11 -4.71 5.99
CA LYS A 80 4.91 -5.38 5.48
C LYS A 80 4.17 -4.52 4.45
N LEU A 81 4.15 -3.20 4.64
CA LEU A 81 3.53 -2.27 3.68
C LEU A 81 4.31 -2.27 2.37
N VAL A 82 5.64 -2.11 2.43
CA VAL A 82 6.51 -2.18 1.24
C VAL A 82 6.28 -3.49 0.49
N GLN A 83 6.27 -4.64 1.19
CA GLN A 83 5.99 -5.94 0.58
C GLN A 83 4.63 -5.97 -0.12
N SER A 84 3.58 -5.43 0.51
CA SER A 84 2.24 -5.37 -0.09
C SER A 84 2.26 -4.59 -1.40
N TYR A 85 2.88 -3.40 -1.41
CA TYR A 85 2.95 -2.57 -2.61
C TYR A 85 3.83 -3.14 -3.72
N VAL A 86 4.91 -3.85 -3.37
CA VAL A 86 5.71 -4.59 -4.36
C VAL A 86 4.85 -5.65 -5.04
N ILE A 87 4.05 -6.40 -4.27
CA ILE A 87 3.17 -7.44 -4.82
C ILE A 87 2.08 -6.82 -5.71
N ASP A 88 1.52 -5.68 -5.31
CA ASP A 88 0.53 -4.97 -6.12
C ASP A 88 1.16 -4.43 -7.41
N ALA A 89 2.39 -3.90 -7.33
CA ALA A 89 3.15 -3.43 -8.49
C ALA A 89 3.43 -4.54 -9.51
N LEU A 90 3.78 -5.75 -9.03
CA LEU A 90 4.05 -6.91 -9.88
C LEU A 90 2.82 -7.35 -10.69
N GLN A 91 1.61 -7.13 -10.18
CA GLN A 91 0.36 -7.46 -10.89
C GLN A 91 0.03 -6.49 -12.04
N GLU A 92 0.56 -5.27 -11.99
CA GLU A 92 0.28 -4.19 -12.95
C GLU A 92 1.22 -4.20 -14.18
N LEU A 93 2.16 -5.15 -14.24
CA LEU A 93 3.12 -5.31 -15.34
C LEU A 93 2.51 -6.07 -16.52
N PRO A 94 2.84 -5.76 -17.80
CA PRO A 94 3.82 -4.76 -18.22
C PRO A 94 3.26 -3.33 -18.10
N LEU A 95 4.14 -2.39 -17.74
CA LEU A 95 3.75 -1.01 -17.52
C LEU A 95 3.72 -0.21 -18.84
N PRO A 96 2.89 0.85 -18.91
CA PRO A 96 2.98 1.84 -19.97
C PRO A 96 4.34 2.57 -19.98
N LYS A 97 4.58 3.43 -20.97
CA LYS A 97 5.81 4.24 -21.04
C LYS A 97 5.97 5.14 -19.82
N ALA A 98 7.21 5.33 -19.35
CA ALA A 98 7.50 6.07 -18.12
C ALA A 98 6.88 7.48 -18.08
N MET A 99 6.01 7.67 -17.10
CA MET A 99 5.48 8.97 -16.70
C MET A 99 6.19 9.44 -15.43
N ASP A 100 6.30 10.75 -15.28
CA ASP A 100 6.95 11.39 -14.14
C ASP A 100 6.21 11.06 -12.83
N ALA A 101 6.83 10.25 -11.99
CA ALA A 101 6.33 9.88 -10.67
C ALA A 101 6.24 11.07 -9.70
N GLN A 102 7.07 12.10 -9.89
CA GLN A 102 7.06 13.29 -9.04
C GLN A 102 5.79 14.13 -9.23
N ALA A 103 5.16 14.09 -10.41
CA ALA A 103 3.97 14.85 -10.71
C ALA A 103 2.67 14.18 -10.24
N SER A 104 2.61 12.85 -10.24
CA SER A 104 1.36 12.12 -9.99
C SER A 104 1.05 11.91 -8.50
N GLY A 105 2.08 11.83 -7.65
CA GLY A 105 1.89 11.67 -6.22
C GLY A 105 1.11 12.83 -5.56
N PRO A 106 1.52 14.10 -5.76
CA PRO A 106 0.78 15.25 -5.24
C PRO A 106 -0.66 15.33 -5.77
N ALA A 107 -0.89 14.99 -7.04
CA ALA A 107 -2.23 14.97 -7.63
C ALA A 107 -3.14 13.92 -6.98
N PHE A 108 -2.60 12.75 -6.64
CA PHE A 108 -3.33 11.71 -5.90
C PHE A 108 -3.74 12.16 -4.50
N LEU A 109 -2.83 12.81 -3.76
CA LEU A 109 -3.15 13.33 -2.43
C LEU A 109 -4.17 14.48 -2.50
N ALA A 110 -4.07 15.35 -3.50
CA ALA A 110 -5.05 16.41 -3.73
C ALA A 110 -6.44 15.82 -4.07
N ALA A 111 -6.49 14.75 -4.86
CA ALA A 111 -7.72 14.01 -5.13
C ALA A 111 -8.33 13.39 -3.86
N ALA A 112 -7.50 12.83 -2.99
CA ALA A 112 -7.94 12.24 -1.72
C ALA A 112 -8.65 13.26 -0.81
N GLN A 113 -8.25 14.53 -0.85
CA GLN A 113 -8.89 15.61 -0.09
C GLN A 113 -10.33 15.93 -0.53
N HIS A 114 -10.68 15.58 -1.76
CA HIS A 114 -11.99 15.86 -2.36
C HIS A 114 -12.89 14.61 -2.44
N CYS A 115 -12.51 13.53 -1.77
CA CYS A 115 -13.30 12.30 -1.74
C CYS A 115 -14.59 12.48 -0.95
N ASN A 116 -15.62 11.73 -1.34
CA ASN A 116 -16.80 11.58 -0.51
C ASN A 116 -16.41 10.80 0.75
N CYS A 117 -16.76 11.35 1.91
CA CYS A 117 -16.43 10.75 3.20
C CYS A 117 -17.70 10.33 3.94
N ARG A 118 -17.75 9.09 4.43
CA ARG A 118 -18.83 8.58 5.27
C ARG A 118 -18.25 8.09 6.59
N SER A 119 -18.72 8.66 7.70
CA SER A 119 -18.22 8.36 9.03
C SER A 119 -19.17 7.41 9.77
N TYR A 120 -18.61 6.39 10.39
CA TYR A 120 -19.32 5.40 11.20
C TYR A 120 -18.66 5.29 12.57
N ALA A 121 -19.43 5.04 13.63
CA ALA A 121 -18.85 4.71 14.92
C ALA A 121 -17.99 3.44 14.79
N ALA A 122 -16.74 3.50 15.24
CA ALA A 122 -15.88 2.32 15.27
C ALA A 122 -16.38 1.33 16.34
N VAL A 123 -16.01 0.06 16.19
CA VAL A 123 -16.27 -0.97 17.24
C VAL A 123 -15.53 -0.64 18.54
N GLY A 124 -14.39 0.07 18.43
CA GLY A 124 -13.61 0.57 19.56
C GLY A 124 -13.72 2.09 19.68
N MET A 125 -12.60 2.74 20.00
CA MET A 125 -12.55 4.20 20.06
C MET A 125 -12.55 4.82 18.67
N GLY A 126 -13.22 5.96 18.53
CA GLY A 126 -13.19 6.78 17.34
C GLY A 126 -14.24 6.44 16.29
N ALA A 127 -13.96 6.83 15.06
CA ALA A 127 -14.80 6.66 13.90
C ALA A 127 -14.04 6.01 12.75
N ASP A 128 -14.68 5.04 12.11
CA ASP A 128 -14.25 4.49 10.82
C ASP A 128 -14.81 5.40 9.72
N VAL A 129 -13.93 6.11 9.02
CA VAL A 129 -14.26 6.98 7.90
C VAL A 129 -13.97 6.24 6.60
N ARG A 130 -14.98 6.06 5.76
CA ARG A 130 -14.83 5.52 4.40
C ARG A 130 -14.72 6.64 3.40
N MET A 131 -13.79 6.52 2.47
CA MET A 131 -13.47 7.52 1.45
C MET A 131 -13.67 6.90 0.07
N ASP A 132 -14.41 7.58 -0.81
CA ASP A 132 -14.62 7.13 -2.17
C ASP A 132 -14.72 8.29 -3.17
N SER A 133 -14.18 8.08 -4.37
CA SER A 133 -14.29 8.92 -5.54
C SER A 133 -14.07 8.08 -6.80
N ALA A 134 -14.06 8.72 -7.97
CA ALA A 134 -13.72 8.05 -9.22
C ALA A 134 -12.26 7.56 -9.30
N ILE A 135 -11.36 8.15 -8.50
CA ILE A 135 -9.90 8.01 -8.64
C ILE A 135 -9.20 7.51 -7.37
N VAL A 136 -9.82 7.68 -6.21
CA VAL A 136 -9.32 7.27 -4.90
C VAL A 136 -10.43 6.58 -4.13
N SER A 137 -10.10 5.47 -3.50
CA SER A 137 -10.93 4.83 -2.48
C SER A 137 -10.07 4.52 -1.25
N GLY A 138 -10.70 4.38 -0.08
CA GLY A 138 -9.93 4.08 1.12
C GLY A 138 -10.72 4.20 2.41
N ALA A 139 -9.99 4.15 3.51
CA ALA A 139 -10.55 4.30 4.84
C ALA A 139 -9.55 4.95 5.80
N ALA A 140 -10.09 5.60 6.83
CA ALA A 140 -9.33 6.15 7.93
C ALA A 140 -9.97 5.76 9.27
N LEU A 141 -9.14 5.55 10.29
CA LEU A 141 -9.56 5.51 11.68
C LEU A 141 -9.27 6.87 12.32
N VAL A 142 -10.29 7.54 12.84
CA VAL A 142 -10.17 8.86 13.45
C VAL A 142 -10.54 8.79 14.93
N VAL A 143 -9.64 9.22 15.82
CA VAL A 143 -9.89 9.31 17.27
C VAL A 143 -9.56 10.74 17.70
N ASP A 144 -10.48 11.41 18.41
CA ASP A 144 -10.28 12.78 18.91
C ASP A 144 -9.71 13.74 17.86
N HIS A 145 -10.34 13.80 16.68
CA HIS A 145 -9.93 14.61 15.54
C HIS A 145 -8.56 14.27 14.92
N THR A 146 -7.93 13.17 15.35
CA THR A 146 -6.64 12.69 14.84
C THR A 146 -6.85 11.48 13.94
N VAL A 147 -6.30 11.54 12.73
CA VAL A 147 -6.22 10.37 11.83
C VAL A 147 -5.17 9.42 12.38
N VAL A 148 -5.62 8.36 13.05
CA VAL A 148 -4.75 7.34 13.67
C VAL A 148 -4.11 6.46 12.60
N HIS A 149 -4.90 6.09 11.60
CA HIS A 149 -4.52 5.29 10.45
C HIS A 149 -5.30 5.76 9.22
N LEU A 150 -4.65 5.81 8.07
CA LEU A 150 -5.23 6.09 6.76
C LEU A 150 -4.68 5.10 5.76
N SER A 151 -5.55 4.54 4.94
CA SER A 151 -5.18 3.67 3.82
C SER A 151 -6.00 4.09 2.60
N LEU A 152 -5.31 4.45 1.53
CA LEU A 152 -5.87 4.94 0.27
C LEU A 152 -5.35 4.07 -0.88
N PHE A 153 -6.21 3.81 -1.85
CA PHE A 153 -5.93 3.03 -3.04
C PHE A 153 -6.35 3.82 -4.27
N ALA A 154 -5.55 3.74 -5.35
CA ALA A 154 -5.96 4.28 -6.63
C ALA A 154 -7.06 3.42 -7.25
N GLY A 155 -8.05 4.10 -7.84
CA GLY A 155 -9.26 3.49 -8.38
C GLY A 155 -10.49 3.70 -7.50
N ASN A 156 -11.63 3.17 -7.95
CA ASN A 156 -12.90 3.31 -7.25
C ASN A 156 -13.19 2.08 -6.38
N ALA A 157 -14.11 2.22 -5.42
CA ALA A 157 -14.48 1.17 -4.48
C ALA A 157 -15.08 -0.10 -5.12
N ALA A 158 -15.49 -0.05 -6.40
CA ALA A 158 -15.96 -1.23 -7.14
C ALA A 158 -14.82 -2.03 -7.79
N THR A 159 -13.66 -1.39 -8.01
CA THR A 159 -12.45 -2.00 -8.57
C THR A 159 -11.41 -2.36 -7.51
N SER A 160 -11.47 -1.74 -6.34
CA SER A 160 -10.60 -2.03 -5.19
C SER A 160 -11.22 -3.11 -4.30
N PRO A 161 -10.42 -3.99 -3.66
CA PRO A 161 -10.96 -4.95 -2.69
C PRO A 161 -11.75 -4.22 -1.61
N ASP A 162 -12.83 -4.82 -1.11
CA ASP A 162 -13.74 -4.19 -0.14
C ASP A 162 -12.91 -3.54 0.99
N PRO A 163 -13.07 -2.24 1.26
CA PRO A 163 -12.36 -1.56 2.36
C PRO A 163 -12.49 -2.31 3.69
N SER A 164 -13.60 -3.04 3.91
CA SER A 164 -13.78 -3.91 5.06
C SER A 164 -12.89 -5.16 5.05
N GLU A 165 -12.59 -5.73 3.88
CA GLU A 165 -11.62 -6.81 3.69
C GLU A 165 -10.17 -6.31 3.77
N SER A 166 -9.86 -5.11 3.26
CA SER A 166 -8.56 -4.47 3.44
C SER A 166 -8.29 -4.13 4.91
N MET A 167 -9.28 -3.61 5.64
CA MET A 167 -9.17 -3.38 7.08
C MET A 167 -9.12 -4.68 7.90
N ARG A 168 -9.89 -5.71 7.51
CA ARG A 168 -9.82 -7.05 8.14
C ARG A 168 -8.49 -7.74 7.85
N SER A 169 -7.91 -7.57 6.66
CA SER A 169 -6.62 -8.14 6.31
C SER A 169 -5.47 -7.37 6.97
N ALA A 170 -5.56 -6.04 7.13
CA ALA A 170 -4.63 -5.26 7.96
C ALA A 170 -4.70 -5.68 9.44
N ARG A 171 -5.91 -5.85 10.00
CA ARG A 171 -6.11 -6.36 11.38
C ARG A 171 -5.63 -7.80 11.54
N ARG A 172 -5.99 -8.73 10.65
CA ARG A 172 -5.50 -10.13 10.66
C ARG A 172 -3.97 -10.21 10.50
N ARG A 173 -3.35 -9.31 9.73
CA ARG A 173 -1.88 -9.20 9.57
C ARG A 173 -1.17 -8.63 10.81
N ALA A 174 -1.89 -7.93 11.68
CA ALA A 174 -1.41 -7.45 12.98
C ALA A 174 -1.63 -8.48 14.11
N GLU A 175 -2.70 -9.27 14.03
CA GLU A 175 -3.11 -10.25 15.06
C GLU A 175 -2.44 -11.63 14.93
N SER A 176 -1.85 -11.98 13.78
CA SER A 176 -1.28 -13.31 13.48
C SER A 176 0.07 -13.65 14.14
N ARG A 177 0.41 -13.04 15.27
CA ARG A 177 1.64 -13.38 16.03
C ARG A 177 1.31 -14.35 17.18
N PRO A 178 2.08 -15.45 17.38
CA PRO A 178 2.13 -16.10 18.68
C PRO A 178 2.73 -15.13 19.70
N ARG A 179 2.12 -15.01 20.88
CA ARG A 179 2.70 -14.23 21.98
C ARG A 179 4.14 -14.71 22.23
N PRO A 180 5.11 -13.81 22.46
CA PRO A 180 6.44 -14.24 22.88
C PRO A 180 6.27 -15.04 24.18
N THR A 181 6.65 -16.31 24.15
CA THR A 181 6.82 -17.12 25.35
C THR A 181 7.99 -16.54 26.12
N ASN A 182 7.71 -16.16 27.36
CA ASN A 182 8.70 -15.75 28.36
C ASN A 182 9.55 -16.96 28.77
#